data_AF-D2Z5R7-F1
#
_entry.id   AF-D2Z5R7-F1
#
_cell.length_a   1.000
_cell.length_b   1.000
_cell.length_c   1.000
_cell.angle_alpha   90.00
_cell.angle_beta   90.00
_cell.angle_gamma   90.00
#
_symmetry.space_group_name_H-M   'P 1'
#
loop_
_entity.id
_entity.type
_entity.pdbx_description
1 polymer ?
#
loop_
_entity_poly.entity_id
_entity_poly.type
_entity_poly.pdbx_seq_one_letter_code
_entity_poly.pdbx_strand_id
1 'polypeptide(L)'
;MYLAGVSVRRVEDITEALWGTRISPSNVSDLNKKIYGRIDDWRNRPIKGEHPYVFLDGIWLKKSWGGEIHNVSVLIAIGVNQMGYREVLGVCEGSREDKESWSSFLRHLKERGLKGVRLVTSDKSMGLLETLPHFFPEALWQRCIVHFYRNVYSAVPKGKAREVSRQDRPGRLRGDPELLPFSLEALEAAQNQQFAGTTEPKDPSKDKGRRQLPRRGIGPDAGIRQSPACSFHQ
;
A
#
# COMPACT_ATOMS: atom_id res chain seq x y z
N MET A 1 -16.53 -11.61 1.64
CA MET A 1 -15.44 -12.53 1.23
C MET A 1 -14.50 -11.90 0.21
N TYR A 2 -14.99 -11.44 -0.95
CA TYR A 2 -14.14 -10.80 -1.96
C TYR A 2 -13.38 -9.56 -1.44
N LEU A 3 -14.06 -8.65 -0.74
CA LEU A 3 -13.44 -7.47 -0.11
C LEU A 3 -12.36 -7.81 0.93
N ALA A 4 -12.37 -9.03 1.48
CA ALA A 4 -11.35 -9.52 2.41
C ALA A 4 -10.16 -10.19 1.68
N GLY A 5 -10.09 -10.12 0.35
CA GLY A 5 -8.99 -10.66 -0.46
C GLY A 5 -9.17 -12.12 -0.90
N VAL A 6 -10.35 -12.72 -0.71
CA VAL A 6 -10.62 -14.09 -1.20
C VAL A 6 -10.89 -14.05 -2.71
N SER A 7 -10.15 -14.85 -3.48
CA SER A 7 -10.33 -14.92 -4.93
C SER A 7 -11.74 -15.43 -5.28
N VAL A 8 -12.28 -15.01 -6.43
CA VAL A 8 -13.64 -15.40 -6.86
C VAL A 8 -13.82 -16.92 -6.98
N ARG A 9 -12.77 -17.64 -7.41
CA ARG A 9 -12.76 -19.12 -7.44
C ARG A 9 -12.79 -19.72 -6.03
N ARG A 10 -12.08 -19.09 -5.08
CA ARG A 10 -12.08 -19.56 -3.69
C ARG A 10 -13.39 -19.27 -2.97
N VAL A 11 -14.10 -18.21 -3.36
CA VAL A 11 -15.47 -17.96 -2.87
C VAL A 11 -16.39 -19.10 -3.26
N GLU A 12 -16.32 -19.57 -4.50
CA GLU A 12 -17.09 -20.72 -4.98
C GLU A 12 -16.86 -21.96 -4.08
N ASP A 13 -15.60 -22.38 -3.90
CA ASP A 13 -15.24 -23.52 -3.04
C ASP A 13 -15.84 -23.42 -1.63
N ILE A 14 -15.75 -22.22 -1.03
CA ILE A 14 -16.21 -21.99 0.34
C ILE A 14 -17.75 -21.99 0.40
N THR A 15 -18.41 -21.41 -0.60
CA THR A 15 -19.87 -21.38 -0.64
C THR A 15 -20.47 -22.78 -0.76
N GLU A 16 -19.84 -23.63 -1.56
CA GLU A 16 -20.21 -25.04 -1.65
C GLU A 16 -20.01 -25.76 -0.32
N ALA A 17 -18.84 -25.58 0.31
CA ALA A 17 -18.51 -26.27 1.55
C ALA A 17 -19.38 -25.85 2.75
N LEU A 18 -19.77 -24.57 2.84
CA LEU A 18 -20.53 -24.05 3.98
C LEU A 18 -22.05 -24.08 3.79
N TRP A 19 -22.53 -23.88 2.56
CA TRP A 19 -23.95 -23.71 2.28
C TRP A 19 -24.51 -24.72 1.27
N GLY A 20 -23.70 -25.70 0.83
CA GLY A 20 -24.12 -26.72 -0.13
C GLY A 20 -24.48 -26.18 -1.52
N THR A 21 -24.21 -24.89 -1.77
CA THR A 21 -24.60 -24.19 -2.99
C THR A 21 -23.37 -23.53 -3.61
N ARG A 22 -23.12 -23.79 -4.89
CA ARG A 22 -22.03 -23.15 -5.63
C ARG A 22 -22.46 -21.78 -6.14
N ILE A 23 -21.68 -20.75 -5.81
CA ILE A 23 -21.78 -19.45 -6.45
C ILE A 23 -20.64 -19.34 -7.47
N SER A 24 -20.99 -19.27 -8.75
CA SER A 24 -20.00 -19.21 -9.82
C SER A 24 -19.12 -17.93 -9.74
N PRO A 25 -17.87 -17.96 -10.22
CA PRO A 25 -17.01 -16.78 -10.26
C PRO A 25 -17.63 -15.61 -11.04
N SER A 26 -18.37 -15.91 -12.10
CA SER A 26 -19.11 -14.92 -12.90
C SER A 26 -20.19 -14.23 -12.08
N ASN A 27 -20.98 -14.99 -11.31
CA ASN A 27 -22.00 -14.42 -10.43
C ASN A 27 -21.38 -13.50 -9.36
N VAL A 28 -20.26 -13.91 -8.75
CA VAL A 28 -19.55 -13.05 -7.79
C VAL A 28 -19.06 -11.76 -8.47
N SER A 29 -18.53 -11.87 -9.69
CA SER A 29 -18.08 -10.73 -10.49
C SER A 29 -19.23 -9.77 -10.82
N ASP A 30 -20.38 -10.29 -11.25
CA ASP A 30 -21.55 -9.47 -11.59
C ASP A 30 -22.17 -8.79 -10.38
N LEU A 31 -22.18 -9.46 -9.22
CA LEU A 31 -22.58 -8.83 -7.96
C LEU A 31 -21.63 -7.70 -7.58
N ASN A 32 -20.32 -7.87 -7.77
CA ASN A 32 -19.33 -6.82 -7.51
C ASN A 32 -19.51 -5.61 -8.44
N LYS A 33 -19.96 -5.81 -9.69
CA LYS A 33 -20.24 -4.69 -10.61
C LYS A 33 -21.27 -3.71 -10.06
N LYS A 34 -22.24 -4.19 -9.26
CA LYS A 34 -23.25 -3.34 -8.61
C LYS A 34 -22.66 -2.35 -7.60
N ILE A 35 -21.45 -2.62 -7.11
CA ILE A 35 -20.75 -1.75 -6.14
C ILE A 35 -20.03 -0.60 -6.86
N TYR A 36 -19.76 -0.69 -8.17
CA TYR A 36 -18.99 0.32 -8.88
C TYR A 36 -19.61 1.71 -8.84
N GLY A 37 -20.95 1.83 -8.93
CA GLY A 37 -21.62 3.12 -8.76
C GLY A 37 -21.33 3.75 -7.40
N ARG A 38 -21.43 2.97 -6.32
CA ARG A 38 -21.09 3.44 -4.96
C ARG A 38 -19.62 3.81 -4.81
N ILE A 39 -18.72 3.12 -5.50
CA ILE A 39 -17.29 3.45 -5.50
C ILE A 39 -17.08 4.78 -6.22
N ASP A 40 -17.74 4.99 -7.36
CA ASP A 40 -17.62 6.24 -8.11
C ASP A 40 -18.18 7.43 -7.33
N ASP A 41 -19.37 7.27 -6.75
CA ASP A 41 -19.97 8.26 -5.84
C ASP A 41 -19.01 8.60 -4.69
N TRP A 42 -18.40 7.59 -4.09
CA TRP A 42 -17.44 7.80 -3.01
C TRP A 42 -16.14 8.48 -3.49
N ARG A 43 -15.64 8.13 -4.68
CA ARG A 43 -14.45 8.75 -5.29
C ARG A 43 -14.67 10.22 -5.62
N ASN A 44 -15.90 10.60 -5.96
CA ASN A 44 -16.24 11.96 -6.39
C ASN A 44 -16.90 12.81 -5.29
N ARG A 45 -17.21 12.24 -4.12
CA ARG A 45 -17.84 12.98 -3.01
C ARG A 45 -17.00 14.21 -2.60
N PRO A 46 -17.65 15.34 -2.24
CA PRO A 46 -16.94 16.52 -1.71
C PRO A 46 -16.15 16.19 -0.44
N ILE A 47 -14.96 16.78 -0.33
CA ILE A 47 -14.11 16.75 0.87
C ILE A 47 -14.54 17.91 1.76
N LYS A 48 -15.00 17.60 2.98
CA LYS A 48 -15.54 18.59 3.92
C LYS A 48 -14.51 18.95 4.98
N GLY A 49 -14.49 20.21 5.38
CA GLY A 49 -13.58 20.70 6.41
C GLY A 49 -12.12 20.79 5.94
N GLU A 50 -11.24 21.13 6.88
CA GLU A 50 -9.81 21.25 6.61
C GLU A 50 -9.04 20.00 7.03
N HIS A 51 -7.98 19.70 6.28
CA HIS A 51 -7.11 18.55 6.49
C HIS A 51 -5.66 19.00 6.64
N PRO A 52 -5.25 19.44 7.85
CA PRO A 52 -3.91 19.98 8.09
C PRO A 52 -2.78 18.99 7.80
N TYR A 53 -3.01 17.69 7.88
CA TYR A 53 -2.03 16.67 7.56
C TYR A 53 -2.55 15.76 6.45
N VAL A 54 -1.76 15.54 5.41
CA VAL A 54 -2.12 14.64 4.31
C VAL A 54 -0.98 13.65 4.07
N PHE A 55 -1.33 12.37 3.98
CA PHE A 55 -0.44 11.29 3.57
C PHE A 55 -0.74 10.95 2.11
N LEU A 56 0.30 10.96 1.28
CA LEU A 56 0.21 10.58 -0.13
C LEU A 56 1.07 9.36 -0.37
N ASP A 57 0.51 8.35 -1.02
CA ASP A 57 1.21 7.11 -1.33
C ASP A 57 0.84 6.58 -2.72
N GLY A 58 1.75 5.79 -3.29
CA GLY A 58 1.59 5.12 -4.58
C GLY A 58 1.81 3.62 -4.42
N ILE A 59 0.87 2.82 -4.93
CA ILE A 59 0.99 1.35 -4.92
C ILE A 59 1.05 0.84 -6.34
N TRP A 60 2.12 0.12 -6.66
CA TRP A 60 2.29 -0.54 -7.95
C TRP A 60 1.54 -1.87 -7.97
N LEU A 61 0.59 -2.01 -8.90
CA LEU A 61 -0.18 -3.22 -9.13
C LEU A 61 0.02 -3.72 -10.56
N LYS A 62 -0.18 -5.02 -10.77
CA LYS A 62 -0.23 -5.62 -12.12
C LYS A 62 -1.67 -5.70 -12.57
N LYS A 63 -1.99 -5.08 -13.70
CA LYS A 63 -3.30 -5.12 -14.35
C LYS A 63 -3.20 -5.94 -15.63
N SER A 64 -4.07 -6.92 -15.80
CA SER A 64 -4.20 -7.64 -17.06
C SER A 64 -5.33 -7.06 -17.88
N TRP A 65 -5.05 -6.70 -19.13
CA TRP A 65 -6.01 -6.15 -20.07
C TRP A 65 -5.63 -6.55 -21.50
N GLY A 66 -6.60 -6.98 -22.31
CA GLY A 66 -6.36 -7.32 -23.72
C GLY A 66 -5.40 -8.50 -23.95
N GLY A 67 -5.17 -9.36 -22.95
CA GLY A 67 -4.18 -10.45 -23.03
C GLY A 67 -2.76 -10.04 -22.59
N GLU A 68 -2.55 -8.76 -22.31
CA GLU A 68 -1.28 -8.23 -21.81
C GLU A 68 -1.34 -7.95 -20.31
N ILE A 69 -0.17 -7.82 -19.68
CA ILE A 69 -0.03 -7.45 -18.27
C ILE A 69 0.82 -6.19 -18.18
N HIS A 70 0.24 -5.13 -17.63
CA HIS A 70 0.92 -3.86 -17.43
C HIS A 70 1.02 -3.54 -15.94
N ASN A 71 2.07 -2.81 -15.58
CA ASN A 71 2.17 -2.19 -14.27
C ASN A 71 1.32 -0.92 -14.27
N VAL A 72 0.49 -0.75 -13.24
CA VAL A 72 -0.30 0.45 -12.99
C VAL A 72 0.03 0.97 -11.60
N SER A 73 -0.05 2.28 -11.43
CA SER A 73 0.08 2.92 -10.13
C SER A 73 -1.31 3.21 -9.57
N VAL A 74 -1.54 2.93 -8.29
CA VAL A 74 -2.72 3.38 -7.56
C VAL A 74 -2.27 4.43 -6.55
N LEU A 75 -2.67 5.68 -6.80
CA LEU A 75 -2.38 6.82 -5.94
C LEU A 75 -3.45 6.95 -4.87
N ILE A 76 -3.05 7.18 -3.64
CA ILE A 76 -3.93 7.23 -2.47
C ILE A 76 -3.62 8.49 -1.66
N ALA A 77 -4.67 9.16 -1.19
CA ALA A 77 -4.58 10.27 -0.26
C ALA A 77 -5.36 9.96 1.02
N ILE A 78 -4.68 10.09 2.16
CA ILE A 78 -5.27 9.96 3.49
C ILE A 78 -5.08 11.29 4.22
N GLY A 79 -6.17 11.94 4.62
CA GLY A 79 -6.14 13.18 5.37
C GLY A 79 -6.32 12.93 6.87
N VAL A 80 -5.77 13.83 7.68
CA VAL A 80 -6.14 13.99 9.08
C VAL A 80 -6.89 15.32 9.20
N ASN A 81 -8.14 15.27 9.61
CA ASN A 81 -8.95 16.46 9.78
C ASN A 81 -8.56 17.24 11.05
N GLN A 82 -9.15 18.43 11.26
CA GLN A 82 -8.87 19.27 12.43
C GLN A 82 -9.14 18.59 13.78
N MET A 83 -10.00 17.57 13.80
CA MET A 83 -10.34 16.79 15.00
C MET A 83 -9.39 15.59 15.22
N GLY A 84 -8.40 15.40 14.34
CA GLY A 84 -7.43 14.31 14.44
C GLY A 84 -7.88 12.99 13.80
N TYR A 85 -9.06 12.93 13.17
CA TYR A 85 -9.54 11.70 12.53
C TYR A 85 -8.92 11.51 11.16
N ARG A 86 -8.57 10.26 10.85
CA ARG A 86 -8.03 9.84 9.57
C ARG A 86 -9.14 9.46 8.60
N GLU A 87 -9.06 9.97 7.39
CA GLU A 87 -10.04 9.73 6.34
C GLU A 87 -9.34 9.48 5.01
N VAL A 88 -9.80 8.48 4.25
CA VAL A 88 -9.35 8.31 2.87
C VAL A 88 -10.05 9.38 2.02
N LEU A 89 -9.25 10.28 1.46
CA LEU A 89 -9.72 11.43 0.69
C LEU A 89 -9.94 11.07 -0.78
N GLY A 90 -9.09 10.21 -1.33
CA GLY A 90 -9.21 9.77 -2.71
C GLY A 90 -8.30 8.61 -3.05
N VAL A 91 -8.69 7.90 -4.10
CA VAL A 91 -7.93 6.84 -4.74
C VAL A 91 -8.05 7.01 -6.25
N CYS A 92 -6.94 7.00 -6.96
CA CYS A 92 -6.93 7.10 -8.42
C CYS A 92 -5.96 6.09 -9.04
N GLU A 93 -6.33 5.53 -10.18
CA GLU A 93 -5.39 4.78 -11.02
C GLU A 93 -4.59 5.79 -11.84
N GLY A 94 -3.28 5.78 -11.69
CA GLY A 94 -2.32 6.47 -12.54
C GLY A 94 -1.59 5.48 -13.45
N SER A 95 -1.14 5.96 -14.61
CA SER A 95 -0.27 5.17 -15.49
C SER A 95 1.05 4.85 -14.78
N ARG A 96 1.62 5.84 -14.07
CA ARG A 96 2.86 5.78 -13.29
C ARG A 96 2.83 6.76 -12.11
N GLU A 97 3.86 6.77 -11.27
CA GLU A 97 4.10 7.86 -10.30
C GLU A 97 4.84 9.05 -10.94
N ASP A 98 4.32 9.54 -12.06
CA ASP A 98 4.88 10.68 -12.79
C ASP A 98 4.18 12.00 -12.44
N LYS A 99 4.72 13.12 -12.95
CA LYS A 99 4.17 14.46 -12.71
C LYS A 99 2.72 14.58 -13.18
N GLU A 100 2.37 13.96 -14.30
CA GLU A 100 1.03 14.06 -14.86
C GLU A 100 0.00 13.37 -13.96
N SER A 101 0.29 12.13 -13.55
CA SER A 101 -0.57 11.35 -12.67
C SER A 101 -0.77 12.03 -11.31
N TRP A 102 0.31 12.54 -10.70
CA TRP A 102 0.22 13.31 -9.46
C TRP A 102 -0.51 14.63 -9.64
N SER A 103 -0.28 15.37 -10.74
CA SER A 103 -0.97 16.63 -11.00
C SER A 103 -2.47 16.43 -11.16
N SER A 104 -2.88 15.41 -11.91
CA SER A 104 -4.29 15.06 -12.09
C SER A 104 -4.94 14.70 -10.74
N PHE A 105 -4.25 13.88 -9.93
CA PHE A 105 -4.77 13.46 -8.64
C PHE A 105 -4.87 14.62 -7.62
N LEU A 106 -3.84 15.46 -7.50
CA LEU A 106 -3.86 16.61 -6.60
C LEU A 106 -4.90 17.65 -7.03
N ARG A 107 -5.08 17.86 -8.34
CA ARG A 107 -6.14 18.69 -8.91
C ARG A 107 -7.51 18.17 -8.49
N HIS A 108 -7.78 16.89 -8.70
CA HIS A 108 -9.05 16.24 -8.32
C HIS A 108 -9.38 16.42 -6.84
N LEU A 109 -8.40 16.24 -5.95
CA LEU A 109 -8.61 16.45 -4.51
C LEU A 109 -8.92 17.91 -4.19
N LYS A 110 -8.22 18.87 -4.82
CA LYS A 110 -8.43 20.30 -4.61
C LYS A 110 -9.79 20.76 -5.12
N GLU A 111 -10.19 20.33 -6.31
CA GLU A 111 -11.51 20.59 -6.90
C GLU A 111 -12.66 20.01 -6.04
N ARG A 112 -12.41 18.87 -5.39
CA ARG A 112 -13.35 18.28 -4.43
C ARG A 112 -13.40 19.00 -3.07
N GLY A 113 -12.55 19.99 -2.84
CA GLY A 113 -12.59 20.83 -1.64
C GLY A 113 -11.49 20.58 -0.61
N LEU A 114 -10.43 19.82 -0.94
CA LEU A 114 -9.28 19.66 -0.05
C LEU A 114 -8.59 21.02 0.20
N LYS A 115 -8.57 21.45 1.46
CA LYS A 115 -8.00 22.73 1.89
C LYS A 115 -7.40 22.67 3.30
N GLY A 116 -6.63 23.70 3.65
CA GLY A 116 -5.97 23.83 4.95
C GLY A 116 -4.78 22.90 5.17
N VAL A 117 -4.19 22.35 4.09
CA VAL A 117 -3.05 21.43 4.16
C VAL A 117 -1.81 22.18 4.65
N ARG A 118 -1.24 21.74 5.77
CA ARG A 118 -0.02 22.32 6.38
C ARG A 118 1.20 21.42 6.22
N LEU A 119 1.00 20.11 6.23
CA LEU A 119 2.08 19.14 6.08
C LEU A 119 1.64 17.96 5.23
N VAL A 120 2.43 17.65 4.21
CA VAL A 120 2.30 16.46 3.38
C VAL A 120 3.39 15.47 3.73
N THR A 121 2.98 14.22 3.97
CA THR A 121 3.89 13.10 4.22
C THR A 121 3.78 12.10 3.09
N SER A 122 4.87 11.84 2.40
CA SER A 122 4.91 10.86 1.30
C SER A 122 6.26 10.17 1.23
N ASP A 123 6.39 9.14 0.39
CA ASP A 123 7.73 8.75 -0.04
C ASP A 123 8.36 9.84 -0.94
N LYS A 124 9.66 9.74 -1.21
CA LYS A 124 10.45 10.64 -2.05
C LYS A 124 10.20 10.36 -3.55
N SER A 125 8.93 10.41 -3.95
CA SER A 125 8.51 10.32 -5.35
C SER A 125 8.74 11.66 -6.05
N MET A 126 9.62 11.72 -7.05
CA MET A 126 9.98 12.97 -7.72
C MET A 126 8.79 13.63 -8.40
N GLY A 127 7.93 12.82 -9.06
CA GLY A 127 6.72 13.32 -9.71
C GLY A 127 5.80 14.04 -8.73
N LEU A 128 5.72 13.57 -7.47
CA LEU A 128 4.96 14.23 -6.42
C LEU A 128 5.68 15.49 -5.91
N LEU A 129 6.97 15.39 -5.60
CA LEU A 129 7.75 16.51 -5.04
C LEU A 129 7.75 17.73 -5.95
N GLU A 130 7.83 17.53 -7.25
CA GLU A 130 7.84 18.61 -8.23
C GLU A 130 6.43 19.20 -8.45
N THR A 131 5.36 18.43 -8.25
CA THR A 131 4.00 18.88 -8.51
C THR A 131 3.33 19.48 -7.28
N LEU A 132 3.66 19.01 -6.08
CA LEU A 132 3.02 19.41 -4.83
C LEU A 132 2.97 20.94 -4.62
N PRO A 133 4.07 21.71 -4.82
CA PRO A 133 4.06 23.16 -4.62
C PRO A 133 3.09 23.92 -5.53
N HIS A 134 2.75 23.37 -6.70
CA HIS A 134 1.78 23.97 -7.63
C HIS A 134 0.34 23.91 -7.09
N PHE A 135 0.04 22.95 -6.20
CA PHE A 135 -1.30 22.74 -5.64
C PHE A 135 -1.41 23.24 -4.20
N PHE A 136 -0.38 23.02 -3.39
CA PHE A 136 -0.33 23.37 -1.97
C PHE A 136 0.99 24.09 -1.64
N PRO A 137 1.18 25.34 -2.09
CA PRO A 137 2.45 26.06 -1.95
C PRO A 137 2.87 26.30 -0.50
N GLU A 138 1.90 26.50 0.40
CA GLU A 138 2.16 26.74 1.82
C GLU A 138 2.36 25.44 2.63
N ALA A 139 2.15 24.27 2.01
CA ALA A 139 2.29 23.00 2.71
C ALA A 139 3.77 22.60 2.80
N LEU A 140 4.22 22.33 4.02
CA LEU A 140 5.51 21.68 4.23
C LEU A 140 5.46 20.24 3.71
N TRP A 141 6.62 19.71 3.33
CA TRP A 141 6.76 18.31 2.97
C TRP A 141 7.71 17.60 3.94
N GLN A 142 7.33 16.40 4.38
CA GLN A 142 8.22 15.49 5.08
C GLN A 142 8.24 14.12 4.40
N ARG A 143 9.42 13.49 4.40
CA ARG A 143 9.54 12.10 3.96
C ARG A 143 8.88 11.17 4.98
N CYS A 144 8.11 10.21 4.50
CA CYS A 144 7.53 9.16 5.33
C CYS A 144 8.63 8.30 5.95
N ILE A 145 8.73 8.32 7.28
CA ILE A 145 9.74 7.57 8.02
C ILE A 145 9.62 6.05 7.85
N VAL A 146 8.39 5.54 7.66
CA VAL A 146 8.15 4.12 7.38
C VAL A 146 8.76 3.72 6.04
N HIS A 147 8.56 4.54 5.01
CA HIS A 147 9.18 4.32 3.70
C HIS A 147 10.69 4.48 3.75
N PHE A 148 11.18 5.49 4.47
CA PHE A 148 12.61 5.69 4.67
C PHE A 148 13.28 4.46 5.29
N TYR A 149 12.76 3.94 6.41
CA TYR A 149 13.34 2.73 7.03
C TYR A 149 13.19 1.49 6.15
N ARG A 150 12.10 1.35 5.38
CA ARG A 150 11.98 0.26 4.40
C ARG A 150 13.08 0.33 3.35
N ASN A 151 13.43 1.54 2.90
CA ASN A 151 14.51 1.77 1.95
C ASN A 151 15.87 1.43 2.56
N VAL A 152 16.12 1.88 3.79
CA VAL A 152 17.33 1.51 4.56
C VAL A 152 17.46 0.00 4.62
N TYR A 153 16.44 -0.71 5.10
CA TYR A 153 16.49 -2.17 5.24
C TYR A 153 16.58 -2.92 3.91
N SER A 154 16.20 -2.30 2.79
CA SER A 154 16.38 -2.88 1.46
C SER A 154 17.83 -2.86 0.99
N ALA A 155 18.62 -1.88 1.45
CA ALA A 155 20.04 -1.76 1.17
C ALA A 155 20.91 -2.58 2.14
N VAL A 156 20.36 -2.98 3.29
CA VAL A 156 21.07 -3.80 4.28
C VAL A 156 21.17 -5.26 3.82
N PRO A 157 22.35 -5.89 3.91
CA PRO A 157 22.53 -7.31 3.61
C PRO A 157 21.56 -8.23 4.40
N LYS A 158 21.12 -9.31 3.75
CA LYS A 158 20.24 -10.31 4.37
C LYS A 158 20.88 -10.87 5.64
N GLY A 159 20.13 -10.89 6.75
CA GLY A 159 20.59 -11.33 8.07
C GLY A 159 21.05 -10.20 8.99
N LYS A 160 21.43 -9.04 8.44
CA LYS A 160 21.93 -7.88 9.22
C LYS A 160 20.85 -6.86 9.60
N ALA A 161 19.65 -6.95 9.03
CA ALA A 161 18.56 -6.01 9.29
C ALA A 161 18.18 -5.89 10.78
N ARG A 162 18.25 -6.97 11.56
CA ARG A 162 17.95 -6.95 13.01
C ARG A 162 19.00 -6.19 13.82
N GLU A 163 20.26 -6.23 13.38
CA GLU A 163 21.37 -5.54 14.00
C GLU A 163 21.28 -4.03 13.70
N VAL A 164 21.08 -3.67 12.42
CA VAL A 164 20.91 -2.28 11.97
C VAL A 164 19.67 -1.62 12.59
N SER A 165 18.52 -2.31 12.63
CA SER A 165 17.29 -1.79 13.27
C SER A 165 17.40 -1.53 14.78
N ARG A 166 18.30 -2.23 15.49
CA ARG A 166 18.56 -1.97 16.92
C ARG A 166 19.38 -0.70 17.12
N GLN A 167 20.19 -0.35 16.13
CA GLN A 167 21.07 0.82 16.12
C GLN A 167 20.32 2.09 15.74
N ASP A 168 19.48 2.02 14.70
CA ASP A 168 18.79 3.19 14.14
C ASP A 168 17.50 3.58 14.86
N ARG A 169 17.27 3.04 16.06
CA ARG A 169 16.10 3.40 16.86
C ARG A 169 16.27 4.83 17.40
N PRO A 170 15.28 5.74 17.22
CA PRO A 170 15.34 7.09 17.75
C PRO A 170 15.68 7.09 19.25
N GLY A 171 16.73 7.82 19.65
CA GLY A 171 17.15 8.00 21.05
C GLY A 171 18.31 7.13 21.54
N ARG A 172 18.97 6.32 20.70
CA ARG A 172 20.19 5.56 21.07
C ARG A 172 21.46 6.33 20.69
N LEU A 173 22.28 6.67 21.69
CA LEU A 173 23.49 7.52 21.51
C LEU A 173 24.78 6.75 21.19
N ARG A 174 24.76 5.40 21.22
CA ARG A 174 25.92 4.57 20.89
C ARG A 174 25.50 3.40 20.01
N GLY A 175 25.79 3.53 18.71
CA GLY A 175 25.76 2.42 17.76
C GLY A 175 26.98 1.51 17.93
N ASP A 176 26.90 0.29 17.43
CA ASP A 176 28.05 -0.60 17.34
C ASP A 176 28.99 -0.07 16.24
N PRO A 177 30.26 0.25 16.54
CA PRO A 177 31.19 0.79 15.55
C PRO A 177 31.39 -0.12 14.34
N GLU A 178 31.25 -1.44 14.49
CA GLU A 178 31.38 -2.38 13.36
C GLU A 178 30.17 -2.33 12.42
N LEU A 179 29.02 -1.86 12.91
CA LEU A 179 27.79 -1.74 12.13
C LEU A 179 27.58 -0.32 11.57
N LEU A 180 28.35 0.67 12.04
CA LEU A 180 28.28 2.05 11.55
C LEU A 180 28.45 2.17 10.04
N PRO A 181 29.45 1.53 9.39
CA PRO A 181 29.62 1.62 7.95
C PRO A 181 28.38 1.12 7.19
N PHE A 182 27.84 -0.04 7.58
CA PHE A 182 26.64 -0.60 6.96
C PHE A 182 25.41 0.27 7.18
N SER A 183 25.27 0.88 8.37
CA SER A 183 24.17 1.80 8.65
C SER A 183 24.29 3.10 7.84
N LEU A 184 25.48 3.70 7.73
CA LEU A 184 25.70 4.94 7.01
C LEU A 184 25.51 4.74 5.50
N GLU A 185 26.07 3.68 4.92
CA GLU A 185 25.86 3.34 3.51
C GLU A 185 24.39 3.07 3.22
N ALA A 186 23.68 2.33 4.09
CA ALA A 186 22.26 2.07 3.92
C ALA A 186 21.41 3.33 4.08
N LEU A 187 21.77 4.24 4.99
CA LEU A 187 21.12 5.54 5.18
C LEU A 187 21.34 6.46 3.96
N GLU A 188 22.55 6.53 3.44
CA GLU A 188 22.88 7.28 2.22
C GLU A 188 22.16 6.70 1.00
N ALA A 189 22.20 5.38 0.83
CA ALA A 189 21.47 4.68 -0.22
C ALA A 189 19.96 4.92 -0.10
N ALA A 190 19.38 4.89 1.10
CA ALA A 190 17.97 5.17 1.33
C ALA A 190 17.62 6.65 1.06
N GLN A 191 18.51 7.57 1.43
CA GLN A 191 18.35 9.00 1.19
C GLN A 191 18.35 9.34 -0.29
N ASN A 192 19.21 8.65 -1.05
CA ASN A 192 19.36 8.82 -2.49
C ASN A 192 18.43 7.92 -3.30
N GLN A 193 17.85 6.87 -2.69
CA GLN A 193 16.77 6.09 -3.29
C GLN A 193 15.55 6.98 -3.51
N GLN A 194 15.41 7.39 -4.76
CA GLN A 194 14.12 7.60 -5.37
C GLN A 194 13.50 6.22 -5.54
N PHE A 195 12.22 6.07 -5.18
CA PHE A 195 11.52 4.84 -5.54
C PHE A 195 11.32 4.85 -7.07
N ALA A 196 12.29 4.29 -7.81
CA ALA A 196 11.97 3.64 -9.07
C ALA A 196 11.25 2.36 -8.68
N GLY A 197 9.91 2.40 -8.59
CA GLY A 197 9.11 1.20 -8.36
C GLY A 197 9.65 0.09 -9.26
N THR A 198 10.17 -0.98 -8.66
CA THR A 198 10.97 -2.05 -9.30
C THR A 198 10.80 -2.09 -10.81
N THR A 199 11.69 -1.41 -11.53
CA THR A 199 11.60 -1.28 -12.99
C THR A 199 11.95 -2.59 -13.70
N GLU A 200 12.45 -3.59 -12.97
CA GLU A 200 12.69 -4.91 -13.52
C GLU A 200 11.49 -5.84 -13.36
N PRO A 201 11.01 -6.46 -14.45
CA PRO A 201 10.08 -7.58 -14.35
C PRO A 201 10.74 -8.68 -13.53
N LYS A 202 10.12 -9.09 -12.41
CA LYS A 202 10.48 -10.36 -11.75
C LYS A 202 10.38 -11.48 -12.78
N ASP A 203 11.52 -12.05 -13.15
CA ASP A 203 11.64 -13.19 -14.05
C ASP A 203 10.77 -14.35 -13.54
N PRO A 204 9.71 -14.75 -14.27
CA PRO A 204 8.83 -15.84 -13.85
C PRO A 204 9.56 -17.20 -13.79
N SER A 205 10.74 -17.33 -14.40
CA SER A 205 11.56 -18.55 -14.35
C SER A 205 12.21 -18.78 -12.97
N LYS A 206 12.31 -17.74 -12.13
CA LYS A 206 12.93 -17.80 -10.79
C LYS A 206 11.94 -18.13 -9.66
N ASP A 207 10.64 -18.28 -9.94
CA ASP A 207 9.62 -18.71 -8.97
C ASP A 207 9.41 -20.23 -8.94
N LYS A 208 10.48 -21.02 -9.13
CA LYS A 208 10.43 -22.51 -9.08
C LYS A 208 10.43 -23.07 -7.65
N GLY A 209 10.01 -22.27 -6.65
CA GLY A 209 10.11 -22.61 -5.22
C GLY A 209 8.80 -22.97 -4.53
N ARG A 210 7.62 -22.73 -5.12
CA ARG A 210 6.36 -23.23 -4.56
C ARG A 210 6.13 -24.66 -5.01
N ARG A 211 6.64 -25.63 -4.24
CA ARG A 211 6.11 -27.00 -4.27
C ARG A 211 4.60 -26.89 -4.12
N GLN A 212 3.86 -27.34 -5.14
CA GLN A 212 2.44 -27.61 -4.98
C GLN A 212 2.32 -28.57 -3.80
N LEU A 213 1.68 -28.12 -2.71
CA LEU A 213 1.30 -29.02 -1.65
C LEU A 213 0.39 -30.09 -2.27
N PRO A 214 0.67 -31.39 -2.06
CA PRO A 214 -0.18 -32.44 -2.61
C PRO A 214 -1.60 -32.26 -2.05
N ARG A 215 -2.59 -32.44 -2.92
CA ARG A 215 -4.02 -32.44 -2.56
C ARG A 215 -4.28 -33.55 -1.53
N ARG A 216 -4.16 -33.22 -0.23
CA ARG A 216 -4.72 -34.08 0.83
C ARG A 216 -6.21 -33.80 0.87
N GLY A 217 -7.00 -34.80 0.49
CA GLY A 217 -8.44 -34.81 0.73
C GLY A 217 -8.70 -34.56 2.22
N ILE A 218 -9.63 -33.65 2.50
CA ILE A 218 -10.10 -33.40 3.85
C ILE A 218 -11.01 -34.59 4.20
N GLY A 219 -10.47 -35.55 4.95
CA GLY A 219 -11.27 -36.57 5.61
C GLY A 219 -12.06 -35.96 6.79
N PRO A 220 -13.12 -36.63 7.26
CA PRO A 220 -14.15 -36.02 8.11
C PRO A 220 -13.74 -35.73 9.57
N ASP A 221 -12.52 -36.07 10.01
CA ASP A 221 -12.12 -36.01 11.43
C ASP A 221 -11.00 -34.98 11.76
N ALA A 222 -11.11 -33.75 11.26
CA ALA A 222 -10.24 -32.66 11.70
C ALA A 222 -10.91 -31.85 12.82
N GLY A 223 -10.76 -32.32 14.06
CA GLY A 223 -11.21 -31.62 15.26
C GLY A 223 -10.67 -30.19 15.36
N ILE A 224 -11.58 -29.23 15.54
CA ILE A 224 -11.29 -27.81 15.71
C ILE A 224 -10.54 -27.62 17.05
N ARG A 225 -9.22 -27.39 16.99
CA ARG A 225 -8.50 -26.81 18.14
C ARG A 225 -8.68 -25.29 18.09
N GLN A 226 -9.46 -24.77 19.03
CA GLN A 226 -9.53 -23.34 19.31
C GLN A 226 -8.16 -22.84 19.80
N SER A 227 -7.61 -21.83 19.13
CA SER A 227 -6.49 -21.05 19.66
C SER A 227 -7.03 -19.92 20.55
N PRO A 228 -6.38 -19.61 21.69
CA PRO A 228 -6.91 -18.65 22.66
C PRO A 228 -6.78 -17.22 22.17
N ALA A 229 -7.84 -16.44 22.40
CA ALA A 229 -7.90 -15.01 22.14
C ALA A 229 -6.91 -14.23 23.03
N CYS A 230 -6.13 -13.34 22.42
CA CYS A 230 -5.35 -12.33 23.15
C CYS A 230 -6.32 -11.25 23.65
N SER A 231 -6.63 -11.28 24.94
CA SER A 231 -7.34 -10.23 25.67
C SER A 231 -6.40 -9.06 25.99
N PHE A 232 -6.74 -7.86 25.51
CA PHE A 232 -6.20 -6.60 26.01
C PHE A 232 -7.08 -6.13 27.19
N HIS A 233 -6.47 -5.98 28.37
CA HIS A 233 -7.09 -5.24 29.48
C HIS A 233 -6.77 -3.75 29.35
N GLN A 234 -7.74 -2.95 29.83
CA GLN A 234 -7.72 -1.51 30.00
C GLN A 234 -6.61 -1.04 30.94
#